data_AF-A0A957KG80-F1
#
_entry.id   AF-A0A957KG80-F1
#
_cell.length_a   1.000
_cell.length_b   1.000
_cell.length_c   1.000
_cell.angle_alpha   90.00
_cell.angle_beta   90.00
_cell.angle_gamma   90.00
#
_symmetry.space_group_name_H-M   'P 1'
#
loop_
_entity.id
_entity.type
_entity.pdbx_description
1 polymer ?
#
loop_
_entity_poly.entity_id
_entity_poly.type
_entity_poly.pdbx_seq_one_letter_code
_entity_poly.pdbx_strand_id
1 'polypeptide(L)' 'MESSGRIAKGRFHMKKSRFTEHQIIAILNQAEAGVAVNDLCREHGVSKSTYYKWK' A
#
# COMPACT_ATOMS: atom_id res chain seq x y z
N MET A 1 -24.71 12.82 -1.30
CA MET A 1 -23.70 12.18 -0.42
C MET A 1 -23.01 11.14 -1.28
N GLU A 2 -21.77 11.24 -1.73
CA GLU A 2 -20.72 12.24 -1.57
C GLU A 2 -20.05 12.43 -2.94
N SER A 3 -19.75 13.69 -3.21
CA SER A 3 -18.89 14.14 -4.29
C SER A 3 -17.58 13.37 -4.31
N SER A 4 -17.14 12.92 -5.48
CA SER A 4 -15.71 12.63 -5.70
C SER A 4 -15.39 12.73 -7.19
N GLY A 5 -15.27 13.98 -7.64
CA GLY A 5 -14.53 14.31 -8.85
C GLY A 5 -13.10 13.84 -8.68
N ARG A 6 -12.71 12.77 -9.39
CA ARG A 6 -11.33 12.30 -9.40
C ARG A 6 -10.58 13.02 -10.52
N ILE A 7 -10.01 14.15 -10.09
CA ILE A 7 -8.85 14.83 -10.66
C ILE A 7 -7.97 13.96 -11.56
N ALA A 8 -7.84 14.37 -12.83
CA ALA A 8 -6.67 14.05 -13.62
C ALA A 8 -5.45 14.73 -12.97
N LYS A 9 -4.50 13.96 -12.45
CA LYS A 9 -3.18 14.48 -12.07
C LYS A 9 -2.08 13.77 -12.86
N GLY A 10 -1.27 14.60 -13.50
CA GLY A 10 -0.21 14.24 -14.41
C GLY A 10 0.77 13.22 -13.84
N ARG A 11 1.23 12.39 -14.77
CA ARG A 11 2.30 11.42 -14.63
C ARG A 11 3.65 12.16 -14.56
N PHE A 12 4.23 12.31 -13.37
CA PHE A 12 5.66 12.61 -13.19
C PHE A 12 6.29 11.69 -12.12
N HIS A 13 6.82 10.58 -12.62
CA HIS A 13 8.07 9.89 -12.26
C HIS A 13 8.64 9.95 -10.82
N MET A 14 7.92 9.48 -9.81
CA MET A 14 8.55 8.67 -8.76
C MET A 14 8.38 7.23 -9.22
N LYS A 15 9.47 6.46 -9.44
CA LYS A 15 9.43 5.05 -9.92
C LYS A 15 8.17 4.39 -9.36
N LYS A 16 7.13 4.19 -10.19
CA LYS A 16 5.76 3.93 -9.72
C LYS A 16 5.82 2.77 -8.74
N SER A 17 5.89 3.06 -7.44
CA SER A 17 5.77 2.03 -6.43
C SER A 17 4.39 1.47 -6.70
N ARG A 18 4.28 0.17 -6.93
CA ARG A 18 3.01 -0.46 -7.31
C ARG A 18 1.92 -0.23 -6.24
N PHE A 19 2.33 0.28 -5.08
CA PHE A 19 1.54 0.59 -3.91
C PHE A 19 1.60 2.09 -3.63
N THR A 20 0.43 2.68 -3.34
CA THR A 20 0.34 4.06 -2.85
C THR A 20 0.80 4.13 -1.39
N GLU A 21 1.22 5.30 -0.93
CA GLU A 21 1.59 5.51 0.47
C GLU A 21 0.48 5.08 1.44
N HIS A 22 -0.78 5.39 1.11
CA HIS A 22 -1.93 4.97 1.90
C HIS A 22 -2.08 3.44 1.97
N GLN A 23 -1.80 2.73 0.87
CA GLN A 23 -1.79 1.25 0.88
C GLN A 23 -0.65 0.70 1.73
N ILE A 24 0.53 1.32 1.70
CA ILE A 24 1.67 0.92 2.53
C ILE A 24 1.32 1.08 4.01
N ILE A 25 0.79 2.24 4.39
CA ILE A 25 0.38 2.55 5.76
C ILE A 25 -0.71 1.58 6.24
N ALA A 26 -1.70 1.26 5.41
CA ALA A 26 -2.74 0.29 5.77
C ALA A 26 -2.16 -1.10 6.06
N ILE A 27 -1.25 -1.57 5.21
CA ILE A 27 -0.60 -2.89 5.36
C ILE A 27 0.27 -2.95 6.61
N LEU A 28 1.03 -1.88 6.89
CA LEU A 28 1.83 -1.77 8.12
C LEU A 28 0.94 -1.80 9.37
N ASN A 29 -0.15 -1.02 9.39
CA ASN A 29 -1.10 -1.02 10.51
C ASN A 29 -1.76 -2.38 10.72
N GLN A 30 -2.14 -3.10 9.66
CA GLN A 30 -2.70 -4.44 9.80
C GLN A 30 -1.69 -5.42 10.41
N ALA A 31 -0.42 -5.31 10.04
CA ALA A 31 0.63 -6.13 10.64
C ALA A 31 0.86 -5.79 12.11
N GLU A 32 0.81 -4.49 12.48
CA GLU A 32 0.88 -4.03 13.88
C GLU A 32 -0.35 -4.45 14.69
N ALA A 33 -1.52 -4.54 14.05
CA ALA A 33 -2.74 -5.09 14.65
C ALA A 33 -2.67 -6.62 14.88
N GLY A 34 -1.57 -7.27 14.53
CA GLY A 34 -1.33 -8.69 14.77
C GLY A 34 -1.65 -9.60 13.58
N VAL A 35 -1.98 -9.05 12.41
CA VAL A 35 -2.17 -9.87 11.20
C VAL A 35 -0.82 -10.41 10.74
N ALA A 36 -0.80 -11.70 10.39
CA ALA A 36 0.42 -12.32 9.89
C ALA A 36 0.88 -11.66 8.58
N VAL A 37 2.12 -11.15 8.56
CA VAL A 37 2.75 -10.55 7.37
C VAL A 37 2.67 -11.47 6.13
N ASN A 38 2.68 -12.79 6.34
CA ASN A 38 2.55 -13.79 5.28
C ASN A 38 1.18 -13.73 4.58
N ASP A 39 0.12 -13.48 5.35
CA ASP A 39 -1.25 -13.36 4.86
C ASP A 39 -1.42 -12.01 4.13
N LEU A 40 -0.94 -10.92 4.73
CA LEU A 40 -0.92 -9.59 4.11
C LEU A 40 -0.16 -9.57 2.78
N CYS A 41 0.98 -10.25 2.71
CA CYS A 41 1.75 -10.40 1.49
C CYS A 41 0.91 -11.08 0.38
N ARG A 42 0.13 -12.08 0.76
CA ARG A 42 -0.68 -12.88 -0.16
C ARG A 42 -1.95 -12.15 -0.59
N GLU A 43 -2.61 -11.44 0.32
CA GLU A 43 -3.82 -10.64 0.07
C GLU A 43 -3.51 -9.40 -0.78
N HIS A 44 -2.47 -8.64 -0.43
CA HIS A 44 -2.12 -7.40 -1.11
C HIS A 44 -1.15 -7.59 -2.28
N GLY A 45 -0.71 -8.82 -2.55
CA GLY A 45 0.28 -9.09 -3.61
C GLY A 45 1.65 -8.45 -3.34
N VAL A 46 2.00 -8.33 -2.06
CA VAL A 46 3.25 -7.74 -1.57
C VAL A 46 4.21 -8.87 -1.25
N SER A 47 5.51 -8.70 -1.55
CA SER A 47 6.51 -9.66 -1.09
C SER A 47 6.96 -9.31 0.33
N LYS A 48 7.32 -10.31 1.15
CA LYS A 48 7.89 -10.06 2.49
C LYS A 48 9.07 -9.08 2.44
N SER A 49 9.92 -9.21 1.41
CA SER A 49 11.06 -8.31 1.19
C SER A 49 10.61 -6.85 0.96
N THR A 50 9.50 -6.63 0.27
CA THR A 50 8.89 -5.31 0.10
C THR A 50 8.33 -4.78 1.41
N TYR A 51 7.61 -5.60 2.18
CA TYR A 51 7.08 -5.22 3.50
C TYR A 51 8.19 -4.77 4.45
N TYR A 52 9.29 -5.53 4.54
CA TYR A 52 10.44 -5.15 5.39
C TYR A 52 11.21 -3.92 4.89
N LYS A 53 11.02 -3.49 3.64
CA LYS A 53 11.57 -2.21 3.15
C LYS A 53 10.70 -1.00 3.53
N TRP A 54 9.44 -1.24 3.93
CA TRP A 54 8.52 -0.19 4.37
C TRP A 54 8.57 0.03 5.88
N LYS A 55 8.91 -1.01 6.64
CA LYS A 55 9.33 -0.88 8.04
C LYS A 55 10.66 -0.15 8.13
#